data_AF-A0A2I9D7P1-F1
#
_entry.id   AF-A0A2I9D7P1-F1
#
_cell.length_a   1.000
_cell.length_b   1.000
_cell.length_c   1.000
_cell.angle_alpha   90.00
_cell.angle_beta   90.00
_cell.angle_gamma   90.00
#
_symmetry.space_group_name_H-M   'P 1'
#
loop_
_entity.id
_entity.type
_entity.pdbx_description
1 polymer ?
#
loop_
_entity_poly.entity_id
_entity_poly.type
_entity_poly.pdbx_seq_one_letter_code
_entity_poly.pdbx_strand_id
1 'polypeptide(L)'
;MGQCNPLPDSLKTEYNTVTMSKASRDSARAVIQARFRESVDRDVSGLAAAQCQEGGLYAPDGTPAHILCLGSHPAVTGLIWQDFRPNWEEVVYVYDGTRTELTRYLNAKLHLTVTLAAAGHENTPGVQAALLAAQQALHALWIVWAGYQATTTDALAHAVTEFEDVR
;
A
#
# COMPACT_ATOMS: atom_id res chain seq x y z
N MET A 1 19.58 57.86 25.07
CA MET A 1 18.89 56.59 25.41
C MET A 1 17.83 56.34 24.34
N GLY A 2 18.20 55.68 23.25
CA GLY A 2 17.27 55.32 22.18
C GLY A 2 16.76 53.90 22.42
N GLN A 3 15.47 53.77 22.72
CA GLN A 3 14.81 52.48 22.88
C GLN A 3 14.73 51.78 21.53
N CYS A 4 15.26 50.56 21.44
CA CYS A 4 14.98 49.65 20.33
C CYS A 4 13.50 49.29 20.36
N ASN A 5 12.75 49.67 19.34
CA ASN A 5 11.40 49.15 19.12
C ASN A 5 11.48 47.63 18.85
N PRO A 6 10.64 46.80 19.51
CA PRO A 6 10.51 45.40 19.12
C PRO A 6 9.85 45.30 17.73
N LEU A 7 10.33 44.33 16.94
CA LEU A 7 9.81 43.99 15.61
C LEU A 7 8.29 43.69 15.65
N PRO A 8 7.55 44.01 14.57
CA PRO A 8 6.10 43.81 14.51
C PRO A 8 5.71 42.32 14.50
N ASP A 9 4.61 42.00 15.19
CA ASP A 9 4.01 40.66 15.32
C ASP A 9 3.54 40.02 14.00
N SER A 10 3.70 40.69 12.86
CA SER A 10 3.27 40.21 11.54
C SER A 10 4.05 39.00 11.01
N LEU A 11 5.21 38.68 11.59
CA LEU A 11 6.00 37.49 11.22
C LEU A 11 5.65 36.23 12.03
N LYS A 12 4.88 36.34 13.12
CA LYS A 12 4.44 35.16 13.90
C LYS A 12 3.22 34.46 13.31
N THR A 13 2.42 35.19 12.52
CA THR A 13 1.19 34.64 11.96
C THR A 13 1.46 33.70 10.80
N GLU A 14 2.43 34.01 9.93
CA GLU A 14 2.79 33.15 8.78
C GLU A 14 3.49 31.84 9.19
N TYR A 15 4.35 31.87 10.21
CA TYR A 15 4.99 30.65 10.73
C TYR A 15 3.99 29.68 11.38
N ASN A 16 2.91 30.19 11.98
CA ASN A 16 1.88 29.36 12.61
C ASN A 16 0.95 28.68 11.60
N THR A 17 0.62 29.33 10.47
CA THR A 17 -0.23 28.73 9.41
C THR A 17 0.49 27.60 8.66
N VAL A 18 1.76 27.78 8.31
CA VAL A 18 2.56 26.75 7.59
C VAL A 18 2.82 25.51 8.45
N THR A 19 3.04 25.71 9.76
CA THR A 19 3.27 24.59 10.68
C THR A 19 1.98 23.80 10.94
N MET A 20 0.82 24.48 11.02
CA MET A 20 -0.48 23.81 11.14
C MET A 20 -0.92 23.09 9.86
N SER A 21 -0.64 23.63 8.67
CA SER A 21 -0.99 22.99 7.40
C SER A 21 -0.19 21.71 7.17
N LYS A 22 1.10 21.72 7.51
CA LYS A 22 1.96 20.52 7.48
C LYS A 22 1.50 19.46 8.47
N ALA A 23 1.23 19.84 9.72
CA ALA A 23 0.75 18.90 10.75
C ALA A 23 -0.59 18.26 10.36
N SER A 24 -1.48 19.05 9.74
CA SER A 24 -2.77 18.55 9.24
C SER A 24 -2.58 17.59 8.07
N ARG A 25 -1.66 17.89 7.13
CA ARG A 25 -1.28 17.02 6.02
C ARG A 25 -0.70 15.69 6.50
N ASP A 26 0.25 15.73 7.43
CA ASP A 26 0.91 14.53 7.96
C ASP A 26 -0.08 13.65 8.75
N SER A 27 -0.97 14.26 9.53
CA SER A 27 -2.04 13.56 10.24
C SER A 27 -2.98 12.84 9.27
N ALA A 28 -3.39 13.52 8.20
CA ALA A 28 -4.28 12.95 7.20
C ALA A 28 -3.62 11.81 6.40
N ARG A 29 -2.34 11.97 6.05
CA ARG A 29 -1.52 10.91 5.44
C ARG A 29 -1.42 9.69 6.35
N ALA A 30 -1.20 9.88 7.65
CA ALA A 30 -1.16 8.79 8.62
C ALA A 30 -2.50 8.02 8.70
N VAL A 31 -3.63 8.73 8.67
CA VAL A 31 -4.97 8.10 8.67
C VAL A 31 -5.20 7.25 7.43
N ILE A 32 -4.82 7.74 6.23
CA ILE A 32 -4.93 6.99 4.99
C ILE A 32 -4.03 5.73 5.05
N GLN A 33 -2.76 5.90 5.42
CA GLN A 33 -1.82 4.79 5.54
C GLN A 33 -2.31 3.70 6.51
N ALA A 34 -2.84 4.09 7.67
CA ALA A 34 -3.32 3.15 8.68
C ALA A 34 -4.46 2.25 8.18
N ARG A 35 -5.27 2.74 7.23
CA ARG A 35 -6.40 2.01 6.67
C ARG A 35 -6.05 1.17 5.44
N PHE A 36 -4.88 1.40 4.83
CA PHE A 36 -4.56 0.82 3.53
C PHE A 36 -4.61 -0.71 3.56
N ARG A 37 -3.87 -1.32 4.49
CA ARG A 37 -3.79 -2.79 4.60
C ARG A 37 -5.17 -3.42 4.79
N GLU A 38 -5.95 -2.96 5.76
CA GLU A 38 -7.30 -3.48 6.02
C GLU A 38 -8.23 -3.33 4.80
N SER A 39 -8.04 -2.28 4.00
CA SER A 39 -8.87 -2.00 2.83
C SER A 39 -8.59 -2.94 1.66
N VAL A 40 -7.33 -3.31 1.44
CA VAL A 40 -6.90 -3.99 0.20
C VAL A 40 -6.46 -5.43 0.40
N ASP A 41 -6.05 -5.80 1.62
CA ASP A 41 -5.55 -7.12 1.92
C ASP A 41 -6.70 -8.11 2.08
N ARG A 42 -6.87 -9.00 1.09
CA ARG A 42 -7.94 -10.01 1.09
C ARG A 42 -7.36 -11.41 1.16
N ASP A 43 -8.15 -12.31 1.74
CA ASP A 43 -7.85 -13.73 1.76
C ASP A 43 -8.15 -14.33 0.37
N VAL A 44 -7.11 -14.88 -0.24
CA VAL A 44 -7.18 -15.55 -1.55
C VAL A 44 -6.91 -17.06 -1.44
N SER A 45 -6.75 -17.58 -0.22
CA SER A 45 -6.34 -18.98 0.03
C SER A 45 -7.33 -19.99 -0.56
N GLY A 46 -8.64 -19.72 -0.48
CA GLY A 46 -9.67 -20.57 -1.09
C GLY A 46 -9.59 -20.60 -2.62
N LEU A 47 -9.36 -19.44 -3.25
CA LEU A 47 -9.16 -19.34 -4.70
C LEU A 47 -7.86 -20.03 -5.13
N ALA A 48 -6.79 -19.86 -4.36
CA ALA A 48 -5.52 -20.51 -4.60
C ALA A 48 -5.62 -22.04 -4.49
N ALA A 49 -6.36 -22.54 -3.50
CA ALA A 49 -6.61 -23.97 -3.34
C ALA A 49 -7.37 -24.54 -4.55
N ALA A 50 -8.42 -23.86 -5.01
CA ALA A 50 -9.15 -24.26 -6.21
C ALA A 50 -8.23 -24.30 -7.45
N GLN A 51 -7.42 -23.26 -7.66
CA GLN A 51 -6.48 -23.20 -8.79
C GLN A 51 -5.41 -24.31 -8.73
N CYS A 52 -4.88 -24.63 -7.55
CA CYS A 52 -3.95 -25.74 -7.36
C CYS A 52 -4.62 -27.09 -7.65
N GLN A 53 -5.88 -27.27 -7.25
CA GLN A 53 -6.63 -28.49 -7.49
C GLN A 53 -6.94 -28.67 -8.98
N GLU A 54 -7.42 -27.63 -9.66
CA GLU A 54 -7.68 -27.64 -11.11
C GLU A 54 -6.41 -27.89 -11.92
N GLY A 55 -5.28 -27.33 -11.49
CA GLY A 55 -3.97 -27.55 -12.12
C GLY A 55 -3.30 -28.88 -11.76
N GLY A 56 -3.86 -29.67 -10.85
CA GLY A 56 -3.26 -30.93 -10.40
C GLY A 56 -1.87 -30.74 -9.78
N LEU A 57 -1.65 -29.64 -9.05
CA LEU A 57 -0.33 -29.27 -8.54
C LEU A 57 0.04 -30.02 -7.25
N TYR A 58 1.31 -30.42 -7.17
CA TYR A 58 1.91 -31.08 -6.01
C TYR A 58 3.20 -30.37 -5.61
N ALA A 59 3.46 -30.33 -4.30
CA ALA A 59 4.74 -29.93 -3.75
C ALA A 59 5.81 -31.01 -3.99
N PRO A 60 7.12 -30.68 -3.82
CA PRO A 60 8.21 -31.63 -4.06
C PRO A 60 8.18 -32.89 -3.19
N ASP A 61 7.55 -32.81 -2.01
CA ASP A 61 7.35 -33.92 -1.08
C ASP A 61 6.17 -34.83 -1.45
N GLY A 62 5.45 -34.51 -2.53
CA GLY A 62 4.24 -35.23 -2.96
C GLY A 62 2.96 -34.75 -2.29
N THR A 63 3.00 -33.72 -1.45
CA THR A 63 1.80 -33.14 -0.83
C THR A 63 0.97 -32.40 -1.90
N PRO A 64 -0.35 -32.62 -1.99
CA PRO A 64 -1.21 -31.83 -2.88
C PRO A 64 -1.16 -30.33 -2.53
N ALA A 65 -0.80 -29.47 -3.48
CA ALA A 65 -0.55 -28.06 -3.23
C ALA A 65 -1.78 -27.30 -2.71
N HIS A 66 -2.99 -27.73 -3.05
CA HIS A 66 -4.23 -27.10 -2.57
C HIS A 66 -4.37 -27.18 -1.04
N ILE A 67 -3.79 -28.19 -0.39
CA ILE A 67 -3.77 -28.31 1.08
C ILE A 67 -2.88 -27.22 1.69
N LEU A 68 -1.74 -26.93 1.04
CA LEU A 68 -0.78 -25.91 1.48
C LEU A 68 -1.31 -24.49 1.23
N CYS A 69 -2.17 -24.30 0.21
CA CYS A 69 -2.83 -23.02 -0.04
C CYS A 69 -3.79 -22.62 1.07
N LEU A 70 -4.51 -23.57 1.68
CA LEU A 70 -5.50 -23.28 2.71
C LEU A 70 -4.84 -22.72 3.97
N GLY A 71 -5.34 -21.59 4.48
CA GLY A 71 -4.78 -20.94 5.67
C GLY A 71 -3.43 -20.25 5.44
N SER A 72 -2.91 -20.21 4.21
CA SER A 72 -1.65 -19.53 3.86
C SER A 72 -1.73 -17.99 3.96
N HIS A 73 -2.93 -17.42 4.07
CA HIS A 73 -3.15 -15.98 3.99
C HIS A 73 -2.28 -15.15 4.95
N PRO A 74 -2.18 -15.45 6.25
CA PRO A 74 -1.32 -14.69 7.16
C PRO A 74 0.16 -14.73 6.77
N ALA A 75 0.66 -15.90 6.32
CA ALA A 75 2.06 -16.08 5.93
C ALA A 75 2.40 -15.33 4.64
N VAL A 76 1.58 -15.48 3.59
CA VAL A 76 1.75 -14.78 2.31
C VAL A 76 1.63 -13.27 2.50
N THR A 77 0.69 -12.83 3.34
CA THR A 77 0.56 -11.42 3.70
C THR A 77 1.82 -10.94 4.43
N GLY A 78 2.34 -11.71 5.38
CA GLY A 78 3.62 -11.40 6.04
C GLY A 78 4.74 -11.15 5.04
N LEU A 79 4.92 -12.05 4.06
CA LEU A 79 5.95 -11.95 3.03
C LEU A 79 5.81 -10.69 2.16
N ILE A 80 4.61 -10.40 1.67
CA ILE A 80 4.39 -9.25 0.79
C ILE A 80 4.63 -7.94 1.55
N TRP A 81 4.15 -7.84 2.79
CA TRP A 81 4.09 -6.58 3.53
C TRP A 81 5.34 -6.28 4.37
N GLN A 82 6.24 -7.26 4.58
CA GLN A 82 7.44 -7.12 5.42
C GLN A 82 8.25 -5.85 5.09
N ASP A 83 8.53 -5.65 3.81
CA ASP A 83 9.37 -4.55 3.32
C ASP A 83 8.56 -3.43 2.66
N PHE A 84 7.23 -3.52 2.69
CA PHE A 84 6.39 -2.48 2.12
C PHE A 84 6.55 -1.18 2.91
N ARG A 85 6.87 -0.09 2.21
CA ARG A 85 7.00 1.26 2.76
C ARG A 85 6.15 2.19 1.89
N PRO A 86 4.99 2.67 2.38
CA PRO A 86 4.16 3.57 1.62
C PRO A 86 4.90 4.89 1.39
N ASN A 87 5.12 5.24 0.12
CA ASN A 87 5.76 6.51 -0.28
C ASN A 87 4.70 7.50 -0.78
N TRP A 88 4.69 8.71 -0.21
CA TRP A 88 3.76 9.77 -0.63
C TRP A 88 4.27 10.60 -1.82
N GLU A 89 5.58 10.58 -2.11
CA GLU A 89 6.17 11.37 -3.19
C GLU A 89 5.66 10.95 -4.58
N GLU A 90 5.23 9.70 -4.71
CA GLU A 90 4.72 9.13 -5.97
C GLU A 90 3.19 9.24 -6.09
N VAL A 91 2.50 9.64 -5.02
CA VAL A 91 1.03 9.69 -4.99
C VAL A 91 0.55 10.94 -5.72
N VAL A 92 -0.18 10.74 -6.81
CA VAL A 92 -0.87 11.81 -7.55
C VAL A 92 -2.37 11.78 -7.27
N TYR A 93 -3.09 12.88 -7.54
CA TYR A 93 -4.55 12.89 -7.45
C TYR A 93 -5.17 12.01 -8.53
N VAL A 94 -6.00 11.05 -8.11
CA VAL A 94 -6.65 10.09 -9.00
C VAL A 94 -8.17 10.06 -8.75
N TYR A 95 -8.96 10.16 -9.81
CA TYR A 95 -10.44 10.19 -9.74
C TYR A 95 -11.09 8.88 -10.21
N ASP A 96 -10.41 8.05 -10.99
CA ASP A 96 -10.97 6.88 -11.67
C ASP A 96 -11.05 5.60 -10.79
N GLY A 97 -10.74 5.74 -9.50
CA GLY A 97 -10.89 4.68 -8.50
C GLY A 97 -9.74 3.67 -8.50
N THR A 98 -9.94 2.54 -7.80
CA THR A 98 -8.83 1.62 -7.45
C THR A 98 -9.01 0.20 -8.00
N ARG A 99 -10.10 -0.07 -8.72
CA ARG A 99 -10.54 -1.43 -9.05
C ARG A 99 -9.51 -2.21 -9.86
N THR A 100 -8.88 -1.56 -10.84
CA THR A 100 -7.89 -2.19 -11.72
C THR A 100 -6.66 -2.63 -10.93
N GLU A 101 -6.08 -1.72 -10.16
CA GLU A 101 -4.86 -2.02 -9.38
C GLU A 101 -5.15 -2.97 -8.22
N LEU A 102 -6.34 -2.90 -7.62
CA LEU A 102 -6.75 -3.88 -6.60
C LEU A 102 -6.83 -5.27 -7.20
N THR A 103 -7.40 -5.40 -8.40
CA THR A 103 -7.47 -6.68 -9.11
C THR A 103 -6.07 -7.20 -9.46
N ARG A 104 -5.17 -6.33 -9.95
CA ARG A 104 -3.77 -6.70 -10.23
C ARG A 104 -3.05 -7.21 -8.98
N TYR A 105 -3.18 -6.50 -7.86
CA TYR A 105 -2.59 -6.91 -6.60
C TYR A 105 -3.12 -8.26 -6.11
N LEU A 106 -4.44 -8.46 -6.10
CA LEU A 106 -5.04 -9.71 -5.65
C LEU A 106 -4.67 -10.89 -6.55
N ASN A 107 -4.55 -10.68 -7.87
CA ASN A 107 -4.05 -11.70 -8.79
C ASN A 107 -2.58 -12.04 -8.56
N ALA A 108 -1.74 -11.04 -8.29
CA ALA A 108 -0.33 -11.28 -7.97
C ALA A 108 -0.17 -12.03 -6.63
N LYS A 109 -0.97 -11.68 -5.62
CA LYS A 109 -1.04 -12.40 -4.33
C LYS A 109 -1.51 -13.84 -4.51
N LEU A 110 -2.54 -14.06 -5.34
CA LEU A 110 -3.02 -15.40 -5.70
C LEU A 110 -1.89 -16.21 -6.37
N HIS A 111 -1.22 -15.64 -7.35
CA HIS A 111 -0.11 -16.29 -8.04
C HIS A 111 1.04 -16.66 -7.09
N LEU A 112 1.45 -15.74 -6.20
CA LEU A 112 2.44 -16.04 -5.16
C LEU A 112 1.99 -17.20 -4.26
N THR A 113 0.73 -17.21 -3.84
CA THR A 113 0.17 -18.27 -2.97
C THR A 113 0.27 -19.64 -3.64
N VAL A 114 -0.14 -19.73 -4.91
CA VAL A 114 -0.07 -20.97 -5.70
C VAL A 114 1.38 -21.41 -5.92
N THR A 115 2.26 -20.48 -6.30
CA THR A 115 3.69 -20.77 -6.56
C THR A 115 4.40 -21.23 -5.30
N LEU A 116 4.12 -20.61 -4.15
CA LEU A 116 4.69 -20.98 -2.85
C LEU A 116 4.22 -22.37 -2.42
N ALA A 117 2.92 -22.67 -2.58
CA ALA A 117 2.38 -23.99 -2.29
C ALA A 117 2.97 -25.08 -3.19
N ALA A 118 3.08 -24.84 -4.50
CA ALA A 118 3.71 -25.76 -5.44
C ALA A 118 5.21 -25.97 -5.16
N ALA A 119 5.87 -25.00 -4.52
CA ALA A 119 7.24 -25.11 -4.06
C ALA A 119 7.38 -25.73 -2.65
N GLY A 120 6.29 -26.19 -2.01
CA GLY A 120 6.35 -26.75 -0.66
C GLY A 120 6.77 -25.73 0.41
N HIS A 121 6.45 -24.45 0.21
CA HIS A 121 6.91 -23.31 1.03
C HIS A 121 8.41 -23.00 0.96
N GLU A 122 9.14 -23.56 0.00
CA GLU A 122 10.54 -23.24 -0.21
C GLU A 122 10.74 -21.93 -0.98
N ASN A 123 11.79 -21.19 -0.61
CA ASN A 123 12.17 -19.93 -1.28
C ASN A 123 12.91 -20.21 -2.60
N THR A 124 12.17 -20.61 -3.62
CA THR A 124 12.71 -20.85 -4.98
C THR A 124 12.80 -19.56 -5.80
N PRO A 125 13.58 -19.53 -6.90
CA PRO A 125 13.61 -18.37 -7.79
C PRO A 125 12.23 -17.97 -8.33
N GLY A 126 11.34 -18.94 -8.58
CA GLY A 126 9.96 -18.69 -9.01
C GLY A 126 9.12 -18.01 -7.92
N VAL A 127 9.28 -18.43 -6.66
CA VAL A 127 8.64 -17.81 -5.50
C VAL A 127 9.13 -16.37 -5.32
N GLN A 128 10.44 -16.12 -5.46
CA GLN A 128 11.01 -14.76 -5.37
C GLN A 128 10.47 -13.85 -6.47
N ALA A 129 10.37 -14.34 -7.71
CA ALA A 129 9.79 -13.57 -8.81
C ALA A 129 8.31 -13.24 -8.57
N ALA A 130 7.52 -14.20 -8.07
CA ALA A 130 6.12 -13.98 -7.74
C ALA A 130 5.95 -13.01 -6.55
N LEU A 131 6.85 -13.07 -5.57
CA LEU A 131 6.87 -12.13 -4.44
C LEU A 131 7.16 -10.71 -4.89
N LEU A 132 8.19 -10.53 -5.73
CA LEU A 132 8.53 -9.22 -6.28
C LEU A 132 7.37 -8.63 -7.09
N ALA A 133 6.71 -9.45 -7.92
CA ALA A 133 5.54 -9.01 -8.68
C ALA A 133 4.37 -8.59 -7.77
N ALA A 134 4.13 -9.32 -6.67
CA ALA A 134 3.10 -8.96 -5.69
C ALA A 134 3.43 -7.65 -4.95
N GLN A 135 4.70 -7.44 -4.60
CA GLN A 135 5.17 -6.20 -3.97
C GLN A 135 5.05 -5.00 -4.92
N GLN A 136 5.42 -5.15 -6.19
CA GLN A 136 5.26 -4.11 -7.21
C GLN A 136 3.79 -3.77 -7.44
N ALA A 137 2.92 -4.78 -7.51
CA ALA A 137 1.48 -4.56 -7.64
C ALA A 137 0.88 -3.88 -6.40
N LEU A 138 1.36 -4.21 -5.19
CA LEU A 138 0.96 -3.52 -3.96
C LEU A 138 1.38 -2.06 -3.97
N HIS A 139 2.58 -1.75 -4.45
CA HIS A 139 3.07 -0.38 -4.59
C HIS A 139 2.25 0.44 -5.58
N ALA A 140 1.95 -0.12 -6.76
CA ALA A 140 1.07 0.52 -7.73
C ALA A 140 -0.34 0.77 -7.16
N LEU A 141 -0.88 -0.22 -6.43
CA LEU A 141 -2.16 -0.06 -5.74
C LEU A 141 -2.12 1.03 -4.68
N TRP A 142 -1.03 1.13 -3.90
CA TRP A 142 -0.86 2.20 -2.92
C TRP A 142 -0.96 3.58 -3.56
N ILE A 143 -0.23 3.81 -4.66
CA ILE A 143 -0.23 5.10 -5.37
C ILE A 143 -1.66 5.52 -5.74
N VAL A 144 -2.39 4.63 -6.40
CA VAL A 144 -3.75 4.90 -6.88
C VAL A 144 -4.75 5.00 -5.73
N TRP A 145 -4.63 4.11 -4.73
CA TRP A 145 -5.54 4.09 -3.60
C TRP A 145 -5.38 5.32 -2.70
N ALA A 146 -4.14 5.69 -2.37
CA ALA A 146 -3.86 6.89 -1.59
C ALA A 146 -4.32 8.15 -2.33
N GLY A 147 -4.08 8.21 -3.65
CA GLY A 147 -4.56 9.29 -4.51
C GLY A 147 -6.08 9.42 -4.52
N TYR A 148 -6.79 8.30 -4.65
CA TYR A 148 -8.26 8.25 -4.62
C TYR A 148 -8.84 8.59 -3.23
N GLN A 149 -8.22 8.12 -2.14
CA GLN A 149 -8.65 8.50 -0.79
C GLN A 149 -8.46 10.01 -0.55
N ALA A 150 -7.38 10.58 -1.07
CA ALA A 150 -7.12 12.02 -0.97
C ALA A 150 -8.11 12.87 -1.77
N THR A 151 -8.67 12.36 -2.89
CA THR A 151 -9.69 13.09 -3.68
C THR A 151 -11.11 12.97 -3.12
N THR A 152 -11.41 11.92 -2.36
CA THR A 152 -12.77 11.62 -1.88
C THR A 152 -13.04 12.05 -0.44
N THR A 153 -12.06 12.60 0.26
CA THR A 153 -12.21 13.13 1.61
C THR A 153 -11.88 14.62 1.61
N ASP A 154 -12.88 15.47 1.90
CA ASP A 154 -12.79 16.94 1.85
C ASP A 154 -11.62 17.55 2.65
N ALA A 155 -11.11 16.82 3.65
CA ALA A 155 -9.97 17.23 4.47
C ALA A 155 -8.58 17.10 3.77
N LEU A 156 -8.50 16.48 2.58
CA LEU A 156 -7.24 16.04 1.97
C LEU A 156 -6.93 16.59 0.57
N ALA A 157 -7.75 17.51 0.03
CA ALA A 157 -7.38 18.31 -1.14
C ALA A 157 -6.11 19.16 -0.93
N HIS A 158 -5.65 19.30 0.32
CA HIS A 158 -4.39 19.97 0.70
C HIS A 158 -3.17 19.03 0.82
N ALA A 159 -3.35 17.71 0.71
CA ALA A 159 -2.30 16.73 1.02
C ALA A 159 -1.43 16.30 -0.16
N VAL A 160 -1.90 16.52 -1.38
CA VAL A 160 -1.16 16.30 -2.63
C VAL A 160 -0.85 17.63 -3.35
N THR A 161 -1.37 18.76 -2.86
CA THR A 161 -0.95 20.09 -3.34
C THR A 161 0.40 20.50 -2.71
N GLU A 162 1.48 20.31 -3.45
CA GLU A 162 2.78 20.98 -3.22
C GLU A 162 2.74 22.47 -3.61
N PHE A 163 1.70 22.92 -4.31
CA PHE A 163 1.68 24.22 -4.97
C PHE A 163 1.34 25.44 -4.10
N GLU A 164 1.07 25.28 -2.80
CA GLU A 164 0.88 26.45 -1.92
C GLU A 164 2.21 27.06 -1.44
N ASP A 165 3.33 26.34 -1.54
CA ASP A 165 4.67 26.81 -1.10
C ASP A 165 5.44 27.58 -2.20
N VAL A 166 4.84 27.82 -3.37
CA VAL A 166 5.42 28.62 -4.47
C VAL A 166 4.64 29.93 -4.61
N ARG A 167 4.77 30.84 -3.65
CA ARG A 167 4.37 32.25 -3.80
C ARG A 167 5.28 33.19 -3.03
#